data_AF-A0A814S6C9-F1
#
_entry.id   AF-A0A814S6C9-F1
#
_cell.length_a   1.000
_cell.length_b   1.000
_cell.length_c   1.000
_cell.angle_alpha   90.00
_cell.angle_beta   90.00
_cell.angle_gamma   90.00
#
_symmetry.space_group_name_H-M   'P 1'
#
loop_
_entity.id
_entity.type
_entity.pdbx_description
1 polymer ?
#
loop_
_entity_poly.entity_id
_entity_poly.type
_entity_poly.pdbx_seq_one_letter_code
_entity_poly.pdbx_strand_id
1 'polypeptide(L)'
;MEQSTEGMNKISNKQNLIVNDSGTREALPKSSCASFLPSAVISILVILLRVRIEIYIIMKSVEEYPPDRRSVKAAIEDNIGSCIIALLSLLALISALCWPFVKMNKVFSEHLIDMTSFNDYLVVNVFVFASYTLQYLLTAGILESTNPRGFKSELLNEKQLQQRKSQIRKEIILGIGAMFGNTTYAVSWMYFIEPYLWTTNYFVHRQYTLAWFIFNIFVYGFIFDSWFYWTHRALHESQYLWDKIHTTHHAFKNPSAFCQDAVHPLEGLVQGPVGHYLTSLVMPVHPIALAFFGLFTSCYAIAAHDGRLGDFNHHYAHHNKGKGRLHNFNYGLYWPLWDLICGTRYRDRPDTNDVNHSSKIKEHDEKKFT
;
A
#
# COMPACT_ATOMS: atom_id res chain seq x y z
N MET A 1 -16.02 31.89 -60.25
CA MET A 1 -17.08 30.91 -60.54
C MET A 1 -16.62 29.59 -59.92
N GLU A 2 -17.34 29.15 -58.88
CA GLU A 2 -17.47 27.79 -58.29
C GLU A 2 -16.21 26.92 -58.07
N GLN A 3 -15.81 26.59 -56.83
CA GLN A 3 -16.34 25.57 -55.89
C GLN A 3 -16.37 24.12 -56.41
N SER A 4 -15.59 23.24 -55.75
CA SER A 4 -15.97 21.93 -55.15
C SER A 4 -14.67 21.13 -54.83
N THR A 5 -14.27 20.88 -53.58
CA THR A 5 -14.72 19.89 -52.55
C THR A 5 -14.52 18.41 -52.89
N GLU A 6 -13.89 17.72 -51.91
CA GLU A 6 -13.94 16.29 -51.54
C GLU A 6 -12.93 15.28 -52.12
N GLY A 7 -12.26 14.58 -51.19
CA GLY A 7 -11.37 13.44 -51.47
C GLY A 7 -10.54 12.95 -50.28
N MET A 8 -11.16 12.75 -49.12
CA MET A 8 -10.59 12.16 -47.90
C MET A 8 -10.20 10.67 -48.10
N ASN A 9 -9.23 10.21 -47.30
CA ASN A 9 -8.93 8.81 -46.91
C ASN A 9 -8.30 7.85 -47.93
N LYS A 10 -7.00 7.57 -47.75
CA LYS A 10 -6.40 6.23 -47.95
C LYS A 10 -5.09 6.10 -47.16
N ILE A 11 -5.20 5.98 -45.82
CA ILE A 11 -4.14 5.35 -45.02
C ILE A 11 -4.41 3.85 -45.10
N SER A 12 -3.59 3.12 -45.86
CA SER A 12 -3.73 1.68 -46.00
C SER A 12 -3.25 0.99 -44.72
N ASN A 13 -4.09 0.09 -44.21
CA ASN A 13 -3.76 -0.89 -43.18
C ASN A 13 -2.53 -1.71 -43.61
N LYS A 14 -1.36 -1.42 -43.05
CA LYS A 14 -0.24 -2.37 -43.07
C LYS A 14 -0.53 -3.45 -42.02
N GLN A 15 -1.03 -4.59 -42.49
CA GLN A 15 -1.11 -5.82 -41.69
C GLN A 15 0.30 -6.32 -41.35
N ASN A 16 0.49 -6.71 -40.09
CA ASN A 16 1.70 -7.33 -39.55
C ASN A 16 2.04 -8.64 -40.29
N LEU A 17 3.09 -8.62 -41.11
CA LEU A 17 3.70 -9.81 -41.72
C LEU A 17 5.20 -9.78 -41.42
N ILE A 18 5.74 -10.91 -40.95
CA ILE A 18 7.18 -11.13 -40.80
C ILE A 18 7.67 -11.82 -42.09
N VAL A 19 8.85 -11.44 -42.57
CA VAL A 19 9.52 -12.09 -43.70
C VAL A 19 10.55 -13.04 -43.14
N ASN A 20 10.43 -14.31 -43.48
CA ASN A 20 11.37 -15.37 -43.09
C ASN A 20 12.56 -15.37 -44.07
N ASP A 21 13.71 -15.94 -43.69
CA ASP A 21 14.94 -15.97 -44.51
C ASP A 21 14.79 -16.68 -45.89
N SER A 22 13.65 -17.31 -46.16
CA SER A 22 13.28 -17.90 -47.45
C SER A 22 12.36 -17.02 -48.33
N GLY A 23 12.03 -15.80 -47.91
CA GLY A 23 11.25 -14.83 -48.69
C GLY A 23 9.74 -15.10 -48.79
N THR A 24 9.22 -16.11 -48.11
CA THR A 24 7.78 -16.43 -48.07
C THR A 24 7.06 -15.64 -46.99
N ARG A 25 5.93 -15.00 -47.33
CA ARG A 25 5.08 -14.25 -46.39
C ARG A 25 4.07 -15.19 -45.72
N GLU A 26 4.19 -15.41 -44.42
CA GLU A 26 3.20 -16.16 -43.63
C GLU A 26 2.40 -15.23 -42.71
N ALA A 27 1.10 -15.50 -42.59
CA ALA A 27 0.24 -14.81 -41.63
C ALA A 27 0.54 -15.33 -40.21
N LEU A 28 0.61 -14.43 -39.24
CA LEU A 28 0.76 -14.80 -37.81
C LEU A 28 -0.32 -15.82 -37.43
N PRO A 29 0.04 -16.94 -36.76
CA PRO A 29 -0.94 -17.89 -36.30
C PRO A 29 -1.93 -17.18 -35.37
N LYS A 30 -3.23 -17.25 -35.69
CA LYS A 30 -4.28 -16.79 -34.80
C LYS A 30 -4.19 -17.63 -33.53
N SER A 31 -3.69 -17.04 -32.44
CA SER A 31 -3.72 -17.67 -31.12
C SER A 31 -5.17 -17.97 -30.76
N SER A 32 -5.55 -19.25 -30.74
CA SER A 32 -6.86 -19.65 -30.25
C SER A 32 -6.88 -19.46 -28.72
N CYS A 33 -7.61 -18.46 -28.23
CA CYS A 33 -7.83 -18.25 -26.80
C CYS A 33 -8.51 -19.44 -26.08
N ALA A 34 -9.01 -20.44 -26.82
CA ALA A 34 -9.89 -21.48 -26.29
C ALA A 34 -9.18 -22.62 -25.55
N SER A 35 -7.86 -22.83 -25.73
CA SER A 35 -7.14 -23.96 -25.09
C SER A 35 -6.42 -23.61 -23.78
N PHE A 36 -6.35 -22.32 -23.41
CA PHE A 36 -5.61 -21.88 -22.22
C PHE A 36 -6.43 -21.86 -20.91
N LEU A 37 -7.77 -21.79 -21.01
CA LEU A 37 -8.65 -21.67 -19.84
C LEU A 37 -8.47 -22.76 -18.78
N PRO A 38 -8.37 -24.07 -19.12
CA PRO A 38 -8.27 -25.12 -18.11
C PRO A 38 -6.98 -25.01 -17.28
N SER A 39 -5.85 -24.69 -17.92
CA SER A 39 -4.54 -24.58 -17.26
C SER A 39 -4.44 -23.36 -16.33
N ALA A 40 -5.02 -22.22 -16.73
CA ALA A 40 -5.06 -21.01 -15.94
C ALA A 40 -5.99 -21.18 -14.72
N VAL A 41 -7.15 -21.80 -14.91
CA VAL A 41 -8.09 -22.11 -13.81
C VAL A 41 -7.47 -23.08 -12.80
N ILE A 42 -6.77 -24.12 -13.26
CA ILE A 42 -6.04 -25.04 -12.37
C ILE A 42 -4.94 -24.30 -11.61
N SER A 43 -4.16 -23.44 -12.27
CA SER A 43 -3.11 -22.65 -11.63
C SER A 43 -3.67 -21.69 -10.57
N ILE A 44 -4.79 -21.02 -10.87
CA ILE A 44 -5.51 -20.16 -9.93
C ILE A 44 -6.03 -20.95 -8.72
N LEU A 45 -6.63 -22.12 -8.94
CA LEU A 45 -7.12 -22.98 -7.87
C LEU A 45 -5.99 -23.50 -6.98
N VAL A 46 -4.84 -23.85 -7.56
CA VAL A 46 -3.64 -24.27 -6.82
C VAL A 46 -3.11 -23.11 -5.97
N ILE A 47 -3.05 -21.89 -6.52
CA ILE A 47 -2.62 -20.69 -5.78
C ILE A 47 -3.59 -20.39 -4.63
N LEU A 48 -4.90 -20.41 -4.86
CA LEU A 48 -5.94 -20.21 -3.84
C LEU A 48 -5.88 -21.26 -2.73
N LEU A 49 -5.69 -22.54 -3.11
CA LEU A 49 -5.55 -23.63 -2.16
C LEU A 49 -4.29 -23.45 -1.30
N ARG A 50 -3.19 -23.02 -1.91
CA ARG A 50 -1.93 -22.77 -1.20
C ARG A 50 -2.04 -21.60 -0.24
N VAL A 51 -2.63 -20.46 -0.66
CA VAL A 51 -2.94 -19.34 0.24
C VAL A 51 -3.79 -19.80 1.42
N ARG A 52 -4.83 -20.60 1.17
CA ARG A 52 -5.71 -21.13 2.23
C ARG A 52 -4.95 -22.03 3.20
N ILE A 53 -4.04 -22.88 2.72
CA ILE A 53 -3.22 -23.76 3.57
C ILE A 53 -2.27 -22.95 4.44
N GLU A 54 -1.57 -21.97 3.89
CA GLU A 54 -0.66 -21.12 4.65
C GLU A 54 -1.41 -20.29 5.71
N ILE A 55 -2.57 -19.73 5.36
CA ILE A 55 -3.44 -19.04 6.32
C ILE A 55 -3.89 -20.01 7.43
N TYR A 56 -4.26 -21.24 7.09
CA TYR A 56 -4.66 -22.24 8.07
C TYR A 56 -3.50 -22.61 9.02
N ILE A 57 -2.28 -22.76 8.52
CA ILE A 57 -1.08 -23.02 9.33
C ILE A 57 -0.83 -21.86 10.31
N ILE A 58 -0.88 -20.63 9.81
CA ILE A 58 -0.76 -19.42 10.64
C ILE A 58 -1.85 -19.40 11.71
N MET A 59 -3.12 -19.61 11.34
CA MET A 59 -4.25 -19.60 12.29
C MET A 59 -4.13 -20.69 13.36
N LYS A 60 -3.74 -21.91 12.98
CA LYS A 60 -3.58 -23.02 13.92
C LYS A 60 -2.45 -22.77 14.92
N SER A 61 -1.35 -22.17 14.46
CA SER A 61 -0.25 -21.78 15.35
C SER A 61 -0.65 -20.72 16.38
N VAL A 62 -1.55 -19.80 16.03
CA VAL A 62 -2.08 -18.76 16.95
C VAL A 62 -2.95 -19.37 18.05
N GLU A 63 -3.70 -20.42 17.76
CA GLU A 63 -4.62 -21.08 18.70
C GLU A 63 -3.88 -21.87 19.80
N GLU A 64 -2.65 -22.34 19.54
CA GLU A 64 -1.83 -23.11 20.50
C GLU A 64 -1.17 -22.23 21.58
N TYR A 65 -1.25 -20.89 21.46
CA TYR A 65 -0.67 -19.95 22.44
C TYR A 65 -1.66 -19.54 23.55
N PRO A 66 -1.20 -19.45 24.82
CA PRO A 66 -2.05 -19.04 25.94
C PRO A 66 -2.56 -17.59 25.77
N PRO A 67 -3.75 -17.24 26.31
CA PRO A 67 -4.48 -16.00 25.96
C PRO A 67 -3.71 -14.69 26.21
N ASP A 68 -2.80 -14.69 27.18
CA ASP A 68 -1.92 -13.60 27.57
C ASP A 68 -0.70 -13.42 26.63
N ARG A 69 -0.37 -14.46 25.84
CA ARG A 69 0.73 -14.47 24.85
C ARG A 69 0.28 -14.67 23.41
N ARG A 70 -1.03 -14.55 23.10
CA ARG A 70 -1.57 -14.44 21.73
C ARG A 70 -1.17 -13.11 21.07
N SER A 71 0.12 -12.78 21.10
CA SER A 71 0.65 -11.74 20.25
C SER A 71 0.79 -12.37 18.87
N VAL A 72 0.10 -11.78 17.89
CA VAL A 72 0.28 -12.10 16.48
C VAL A 72 1.76 -12.00 16.06
N LYS A 73 2.55 -11.23 16.82
CA LYS A 73 4.01 -11.22 16.76
C LYS A 73 4.64 -12.61 16.90
N ALA A 74 4.30 -13.42 17.91
CA ALA A 74 4.88 -14.75 18.10
C ALA A 74 4.49 -15.72 16.95
N ALA A 75 3.21 -15.75 16.58
CA ALA A 75 2.74 -16.62 15.51
C ALA A 75 3.27 -16.24 14.11
N ILE A 76 3.61 -14.97 13.89
CA ILE A 76 4.21 -14.49 12.64
C ILE A 76 5.73 -14.55 12.67
N GLU A 77 6.38 -14.36 13.82
CA GLU A 77 7.81 -14.66 13.97
C GLU A 77 8.06 -16.16 13.69
N ASP A 78 7.16 -17.04 14.10
CA ASP A 78 7.23 -18.48 13.84
C ASP A 78 6.81 -18.88 12.41
N ASN A 79 6.02 -18.06 11.70
CA ASN A 79 5.47 -18.38 10.37
C ASN A 79 5.70 -17.29 9.31
N ILE A 80 6.77 -16.50 9.45
CA ILE A 80 7.06 -15.38 8.54
C ILE A 80 7.17 -15.84 7.08
N GLY A 81 7.66 -17.07 6.87
CA GLY A 81 7.71 -17.73 5.57
C GLY A 81 6.32 -17.94 4.97
N SER A 82 5.36 -18.46 5.75
CA SER A 82 3.98 -18.66 5.32
C SER A 82 3.26 -17.35 5.00
N CYS A 83 3.51 -16.28 5.76
CA CYS A 83 3.00 -14.95 5.48
C CYS A 83 3.52 -14.41 4.13
N ILE A 84 4.83 -14.53 3.89
CA ILE A 84 5.47 -14.12 2.63
C ILE A 84 4.92 -14.95 1.45
N ILE A 85 4.79 -16.26 1.61
CA ILE A 85 4.26 -17.16 0.58
C ILE A 85 2.81 -16.82 0.26
N ALA A 86 1.97 -16.54 1.26
CA ALA A 86 0.58 -16.14 1.05
C ALA A 86 0.48 -14.81 0.30
N LEU A 87 1.30 -13.82 0.64
CA LEU A 87 1.35 -12.54 -0.05
C LEU A 87 1.81 -12.71 -1.51
N LEU A 88 2.91 -13.41 -1.75
CA LEU A 88 3.43 -13.69 -3.10
C LEU A 88 2.42 -14.46 -3.96
N SER A 89 1.72 -15.42 -3.36
CA SER A 89 0.66 -16.19 -4.01
C SER A 89 -0.53 -15.31 -4.39
N LEU A 90 -0.92 -14.37 -3.52
CA LEU A 90 -1.97 -13.41 -3.83
C LEU A 90 -1.59 -12.47 -4.99
N LEU A 91 -0.36 -11.97 -5.01
CA LEU A 91 0.15 -11.14 -6.11
C LEU A 91 0.20 -11.90 -7.43
N ALA A 92 0.62 -13.17 -7.39
CA ALA A 92 0.61 -14.04 -8.55
C ALA A 92 -0.81 -14.29 -9.07
N LEU A 93 -1.79 -14.48 -8.18
CA LEU A 93 -3.21 -14.62 -8.55
C LEU A 93 -3.73 -13.36 -9.24
N ILE A 94 -3.49 -12.19 -8.65
CA ILE A 94 -3.90 -10.90 -9.20
C ILE A 94 -3.28 -10.69 -10.58
N SER A 95 -1.97 -10.94 -10.72
CA SER A 95 -1.26 -10.84 -12.00
C SER A 95 -1.83 -11.79 -13.05
N ALA A 96 -2.14 -13.04 -12.68
CA ALA A 96 -2.71 -14.04 -13.57
C ALA A 96 -4.13 -13.68 -14.04
N LEU A 97 -4.97 -13.12 -13.15
CA LEU A 97 -6.32 -12.67 -13.48
C LEU A 97 -6.31 -11.43 -14.41
N CYS A 98 -5.31 -10.56 -14.27
CA CYS A 98 -5.18 -9.35 -15.09
C CYS A 98 -4.53 -9.63 -16.47
N TRP A 99 -3.71 -10.69 -16.58
CA TRP A 99 -2.91 -11.01 -17.76
C TRP A 99 -3.66 -11.04 -19.10
N PRO A 100 -4.91 -11.54 -19.21
CA PRO A 100 -5.63 -11.56 -20.49
C PRO A 100 -6.12 -10.18 -20.96
N PHE A 101 -6.17 -9.21 -20.05
CA PHE A 101 -6.82 -7.91 -20.27
C PHE A 101 -5.85 -6.72 -20.21
N VAL A 102 -4.68 -6.93 -19.58
CA VAL A 102 -3.63 -5.92 -19.44
C VAL A 102 -2.42 -6.37 -20.27
N LYS A 103 -1.98 -5.53 -21.20
CA LYS A 103 -0.75 -5.77 -21.96
C LYS A 103 0.44 -5.57 -21.04
N MET A 104 0.97 -6.66 -20.51
CA MET A 104 2.23 -6.63 -19.78
C MET A 104 3.38 -6.45 -20.78
N ASN A 105 4.31 -5.54 -20.46
CA ASN A 105 5.50 -5.40 -21.31
C ASN A 105 6.33 -6.69 -21.22
N LYS A 106 6.85 -7.15 -22.36
CA LYS A 106 7.77 -8.30 -22.42
C LYS A 106 9.13 -7.98 -21.79
N VAL A 107 9.45 -6.69 -21.72
CA VAL A 107 10.67 -6.13 -21.16
C VAL A 107 10.31 -5.30 -19.94
N PHE A 108 10.30 -5.92 -18.76
CA PHE A 108 9.90 -5.28 -17.49
C PHE A 108 10.80 -4.11 -17.05
N SER A 109 11.89 -3.86 -17.77
CA SER A 109 12.82 -2.74 -17.53
C SER A 109 12.42 -1.44 -18.23
N GLU A 110 11.44 -1.47 -19.15
CA GLU A 110 10.83 -0.28 -19.76
C GLU A 110 9.72 0.26 -18.85
N HIS A 111 8.63 -0.50 -18.74
CA HIS A 111 7.45 -0.22 -17.92
C HIS A 111 6.73 -1.54 -17.61
N LEU A 112 5.98 -1.63 -16.51
CA LEU A 112 5.25 -2.86 -16.17
C LEU A 112 4.02 -3.08 -17.06
N ILE A 113 3.27 -1.99 -17.28
CA ILE A 113 1.96 -2.01 -17.92
C ILE A 113 2.03 -1.15 -19.18
N ASP A 114 1.83 -1.76 -20.34
CA ASP A 114 1.88 -1.06 -21.62
C ASP A 114 0.54 -0.41 -21.92
N MET A 115 0.50 0.93 -21.89
CA MET A 115 -0.68 1.74 -22.18
C MET A 115 -0.43 2.58 -23.43
N THR A 116 -0.92 2.11 -24.57
CA THR A 116 -0.73 2.78 -25.89
C THR A 116 -1.91 3.66 -26.31
N SER A 117 -3.02 3.55 -25.59
CA SER A 117 -4.26 4.24 -25.91
C SER A 117 -5.00 4.66 -24.65
N PHE A 118 -5.92 5.61 -24.81
CA PHE A 118 -6.81 6.02 -23.70
C PHE A 118 -7.71 4.86 -23.22
N ASN A 119 -8.05 3.91 -24.10
CA ASN A 119 -8.78 2.72 -23.69
C ASN A 119 -7.93 1.81 -22.79
N ASP A 120 -6.64 1.64 -23.10
CA ASP A 120 -5.72 0.90 -22.22
C ASP A 120 -5.66 1.58 -20.83
N TYR A 121 -5.58 2.92 -20.78
CA TYR A 121 -5.64 3.70 -19.55
C TYR A 121 -6.91 3.43 -18.72
N LEU A 122 -8.10 3.41 -19.34
CA LEU A 122 -9.35 3.14 -18.65
C LEU A 122 -9.40 1.70 -18.10
N VAL A 123 -8.95 0.74 -18.89
CA VAL A 123 -8.91 -0.67 -18.48
C VAL A 123 -7.95 -0.86 -17.31
N VAL A 124 -6.75 -0.29 -17.39
CA VAL A 124 -5.74 -0.39 -16.32
C VAL A 124 -6.22 0.26 -15.03
N ASN A 125 -6.93 1.39 -15.09
CA ASN A 125 -7.56 1.99 -13.91
C ASN A 125 -8.47 1.01 -13.17
N VAL A 126 -9.36 0.32 -13.90
CA VAL A 126 -10.28 -0.66 -13.31
C VAL A 126 -9.51 -1.81 -12.66
N PHE A 127 -8.48 -2.33 -13.34
CA PHE A 127 -7.69 -3.45 -12.81
C PHE A 127 -6.84 -3.06 -11.61
N VAL A 128 -6.16 -1.92 -11.64
CA VAL A 128 -5.35 -1.44 -10.51
C VAL A 128 -6.23 -1.16 -9.30
N PHE A 129 -7.39 -0.53 -9.51
CA PHE A 129 -8.38 -0.30 -8.44
C PHE A 129 -8.88 -1.61 -7.83
N ALA A 130 -9.30 -2.57 -8.66
CA ALA A 130 -9.78 -3.87 -8.19
C ALA A 130 -8.69 -4.66 -7.45
N SER A 131 -7.46 -4.66 -7.99
CA SER A 131 -6.31 -5.34 -7.42
C SER A 131 -5.92 -4.77 -6.06
N TYR A 132 -5.86 -3.44 -5.97
CA TYR A 132 -5.52 -2.76 -4.73
C TYR A 132 -6.62 -2.97 -3.68
N THR A 133 -7.89 -2.86 -4.06
CA THR A 133 -9.04 -3.15 -3.20
C THR A 133 -9.00 -4.59 -2.67
N LEU A 134 -8.71 -5.56 -3.53
CA LEU A 134 -8.62 -6.96 -3.12
C LEU A 134 -7.46 -7.19 -2.15
N GLN A 135 -6.27 -6.62 -2.44
CA GLN A 135 -5.11 -6.71 -1.55
C GLN A 135 -5.44 -6.10 -0.18
N TYR A 136 -5.99 -4.89 -0.14
CA TYR A 136 -6.41 -4.21 1.07
C TYR A 136 -7.39 -5.05 1.89
N LEU A 137 -8.49 -5.52 1.27
CA LEU A 137 -9.51 -6.31 1.96
C LEU A 137 -8.96 -7.62 2.54
N LEU A 138 -8.06 -8.29 1.81
CA LEU A 138 -7.46 -9.53 2.26
C LEU A 138 -6.43 -9.32 3.37
N THR A 139 -5.48 -8.39 3.19
CA THR A 139 -4.44 -8.12 4.18
C THR A 139 -5.06 -7.61 5.49
N ALA A 140 -5.93 -6.60 5.42
CA ALA A 140 -6.61 -6.07 6.60
C ALA A 140 -7.59 -7.09 7.20
N GLY A 141 -8.28 -7.87 6.36
CA GLY A 141 -9.18 -8.93 6.82
C GLY A 141 -8.48 -10.04 7.61
N ILE A 142 -7.31 -10.48 7.16
CA ILE A 142 -6.49 -11.48 7.88
C ILE A 142 -6.06 -10.92 9.24
N LEU A 143 -5.52 -9.70 9.28
CA LEU A 143 -5.10 -9.08 10.54
C LEU A 143 -6.30 -8.88 11.48
N GLU A 144 -7.41 -8.36 10.99
CA GLU A 144 -8.58 -8.11 11.83
C GLU A 144 -9.27 -9.41 12.31
N SER A 145 -9.20 -10.49 11.52
CA SER A 145 -9.73 -11.80 11.93
C SER A 145 -8.94 -12.44 13.07
N THR A 146 -7.65 -12.14 13.15
CA THR A 146 -6.76 -12.60 14.21
C THR A 146 -6.66 -11.59 15.36
N ASN A 147 -7.30 -10.42 15.25
CA ASN A 147 -7.28 -9.39 16.27
C ASN A 147 -8.13 -9.81 17.49
N PRO A 148 -7.56 -9.86 18.71
CA PRO A 148 -8.33 -10.19 19.92
C PRO A 148 -9.50 -9.23 20.17
N ARG A 149 -9.45 -8.01 19.63
CA ARG A 149 -10.52 -7.00 19.65
C ARG A 149 -11.24 -6.86 18.29
N GLY A 150 -11.07 -7.82 17.39
CA GLY A 150 -11.62 -7.80 16.04
C GLY A 150 -13.04 -8.37 15.93
N PHE A 151 -13.38 -8.93 14.76
CA PHE A 151 -14.75 -9.31 14.38
C PHE A 151 -15.47 -10.29 15.34
N LYS A 152 -14.70 -11.14 16.03
CA LYS A 152 -15.19 -12.20 16.93
C LYS A 152 -14.57 -12.08 18.33
N SER A 153 -14.25 -10.86 18.74
CA SER A 153 -13.62 -10.60 20.04
C SER A 153 -14.45 -11.12 21.21
N GLU A 154 -13.87 -12.01 22.01
CA GLU A 154 -14.41 -12.44 23.32
C GLU A 154 -14.11 -11.41 24.42
N LEU A 155 -13.17 -10.48 24.18
CA LEU A 155 -12.76 -9.43 25.12
C LEU A 155 -13.72 -8.24 25.17
N LEU A 156 -14.66 -8.15 24.22
CA LEU A 156 -15.57 -7.03 24.08
C LEU A 156 -16.97 -7.48 24.46
N ASN A 157 -17.69 -6.66 25.21
CA ASN A 157 -19.12 -6.90 25.42
C ASN A 157 -19.88 -6.68 24.10
N GLU A 158 -21.13 -7.15 24.05
CA GLU A 158 -21.92 -7.12 22.82
C GLU A 158 -22.07 -5.72 22.22
N LYS A 159 -22.28 -4.70 23.06
CA LYS A 159 -22.35 -3.30 22.60
C LYS A 159 -21.04 -2.84 21.96
N GLN A 160 -19.91 -3.12 22.59
CA GLN A 160 -18.58 -2.77 22.07
C GLN A 160 -18.26 -3.52 20.77
N LEU A 161 -18.65 -4.80 20.68
CA LEU A 161 -18.46 -5.59 19.46
C LEU A 161 -19.28 -5.04 18.29
N GLN A 162 -20.53 -4.62 18.53
CA GLN A 162 -21.35 -3.97 17.49
C GLN A 162 -20.75 -2.63 17.06
N GLN A 163 -20.22 -1.84 18.00
CA GLN A 163 -19.51 -0.60 17.69
C GLN A 163 -18.27 -0.86 16.83
N ARG A 164 -17.46 -1.89 17.15
CA ARG A 164 -16.30 -2.28 16.36
C ARG A 164 -16.68 -2.68 14.93
N LYS A 165 -17.73 -3.50 14.76
CA LYS A 165 -18.23 -3.90 13.43
C LYS A 165 -18.72 -2.70 12.62
N SER A 166 -19.44 -1.77 13.26
CA SER A 166 -19.89 -0.54 12.63
C SER A 166 -18.71 0.35 12.21
N GLN A 167 -17.69 0.47 13.06
CA GLN A 167 -16.46 1.20 12.77
C GLN A 167 -15.73 0.60 11.57
N ILE A 168 -15.47 -0.71 11.56
CA ILE A 168 -14.79 -1.39 10.45
C ILE A 168 -15.56 -1.20 9.14
N ARG A 169 -16.90 -1.30 9.16
CA ARG A 169 -17.71 -1.03 7.97
C ARG A 169 -17.51 0.39 7.44
N LYS A 170 -17.44 1.38 8.34
CA LYS A 170 -17.18 2.78 7.97
C LYS A 170 -15.77 2.95 7.40
N GLU A 171 -14.77 2.34 8.03
CA GLU A 171 -13.38 2.36 7.56
C GLU A 171 -13.26 1.74 6.15
N ILE A 172 -13.92 0.62 5.88
CA ILE A 172 -13.94 0.00 4.55
C ILE A 172 -14.58 0.92 3.51
N ILE A 173 -15.73 1.54 3.82
CA ILE A 173 -16.43 2.43 2.87
C ILE A 173 -15.58 3.65 2.54
N LEU A 174 -14.99 4.30 3.56
CA LEU A 174 -14.09 5.44 3.36
C LEU A 174 -12.83 5.02 2.60
N GLY A 175 -12.25 3.88 2.99
CA GLY A 175 -11.10 3.25 2.36
C GLY A 175 -11.27 3.09 0.87
N ILE A 176 -12.28 2.33 0.45
CA ILE A 176 -12.56 2.09 -0.98
C ILE A 176 -12.78 3.41 -1.74
N GLY A 177 -13.43 4.39 -1.12
CA GLY A 177 -13.61 5.72 -1.70
C GLY A 177 -12.30 6.47 -1.93
N ALA A 178 -11.40 6.49 -0.95
CA ALA A 178 -10.08 7.12 -1.08
C ALA A 178 -9.18 6.36 -2.06
N MET A 179 -9.21 5.03 -2.04
CA MET A 179 -8.43 4.17 -2.94
C MET A 179 -8.76 4.41 -4.41
N PHE A 180 -10.02 4.70 -4.74
CA PHE A 180 -10.39 5.07 -6.12
C PHE A 180 -9.57 6.28 -6.60
N GLY A 181 -9.53 7.35 -5.81
CA GLY A 181 -8.71 8.53 -6.12
C GLY A 181 -7.21 8.22 -6.19
N ASN A 182 -6.69 7.43 -5.24
CA ASN A 182 -5.27 7.06 -5.21
C ASN A 182 -4.85 6.28 -6.45
N THR A 183 -5.63 5.27 -6.83
CA THR A 183 -5.35 4.43 -8.00
C THR A 183 -5.52 5.19 -9.31
N THR A 184 -6.53 6.06 -9.42
CA THR A 184 -6.67 6.93 -10.61
C THR A 184 -5.51 7.90 -10.76
N TYR A 185 -5.04 8.50 -9.66
CA TYR A 185 -3.85 9.34 -9.70
C TYR A 185 -2.61 8.53 -10.11
N ALA A 186 -2.41 7.35 -9.54
CA ALA A 186 -1.27 6.51 -9.86
C ALA A 186 -1.21 6.11 -11.34
N VAL A 187 -2.34 5.65 -11.90
CA VAL A 187 -2.42 5.31 -13.33
C VAL A 187 -2.29 6.57 -14.20
N SER A 188 -2.81 7.71 -13.76
CA SER A 188 -2.62 8.99 -14.45
C SER A 188 -1.15 9.42 -14.49
N TRP A 189 -0.41 9.24 -13.39
CA TRP A 189 1.02 9.49 -13.36
C TRP A 189 1.75 8.63 -14.39
N MET A 190 1.49 7.31 -14.36
CA MET A 190 2.10 6.35 -15.28
C MET A 190 1.79 6.66 -16.75
N TYR A 191 0.58 7.15 -17.06
CA TYR A 191 0.17 7.43 -18.43
C TYR A 191 0.60 8.81 -18.94
N PHE A 192 0.42 9.85 -18.14
CA PHE A 192 0.59 11.24 -18.58
C PHE A 192 1.93 11.86 -18.18
N ILE A 193 2.62 11.36 -17.16
CA ILE A 193 3.81 12.01 -16.58
C ILE A 193 5.04 11.14 -16.78
N GLU A 194 4.99 9.87 -16.37
CA GLU A 194 6.11 8.94 -16.42
C GLU A 194 6.82 8.89 -17.78
N PRO A 195 6.14 8.88 -18.96
CA PRO A 195 6.82 8.84 -20.25
C PRO A 195 7.78 10.02 -20.52
N TYR A 196 7.63 11.13 -19.78
CA TYR A 196 8.42 12.35 -19.93
C TYR A 196 9.50 12.52 -18.86
N LEU A 197 9.60 11.59 -17.89
CA LEU A 197 10.62 11.66 -16.85
C LEU A 197 12.00 11.26 -17.40
N TRP A 198 13.05 11.91 -16.89
CA TRP A 198 14.44 11.60 -17.26
C TRP A 198 14.89 10.21 -16.78
N THR A 199 14.18 9.63 -15.80
CA THR A 199 14.43 8.30 -15.24
C THR A 199 13.78 7.18 -16.04
N THR A 200 12.86 7.52 -16.95
CA THR A 200 12.15 6.54 -17.78
C THR A 200 13.09 5.86 -18.73
N ASN A 201 12.88 4.55 -18.93
CA ASN A 201 13.72 3.68 -19.75
C ASN A 201 15.19 3.57 -19.30
N TYR A 202 15.55 4.03 -18.09
CA TYR A 202 16.93 3.98 -17.60
C TYR A 202 17.51 2.55 -17.59
N PHE A 203 16.68 1.54 -17.29
CA PHE A 203 17.09 0.13 -17.22
C PHE A 203 16.90 -0.65 -18.51
N VAL A 204 16.45 -0.03 -19.61
CA VAL A 204 16.28 -0.73 -20.91
C VAL A 204 17.62 -1.24 -21.45
N HIS A 205 18.68 -0.48 -21.21
CA HIS A 205 20.03 -0.82 -21.66
C HIS A 205 21.02 -0.97 -20.49
N ARG A 206 20.52 -1.09 -19.25
CA ARG A 206 21.35 -1.19 -18.04
C ARG A 206 20.87 -2.33 -17.17
N GLN A 207 21.81 -3.10 -16.63
CA GLN A 207 21.46 -4.17 -15.71
C GLN A 207 20.97 -3.60 -14.37
N TYR A 208 19.86 -4.15 -13.88
CA TYR A 208 19.39 -3.89 -12.53
C TYR A 208 20.05 -4.87 -11.56
N THR A 209 21.09 -4.41 -10.87
CA THR A 209 21.88 -5.26 -9.97
C THR A 209 21.29 -5.26 -8.55
N LEU A 210 21.66 -6.26 -7.75
CA LEU A 210 21.31 -6.30 -6.32
C LEU A 210 21.81 -5.06 -5.57
N ALA A 211 23.00 -4.56 -5.90
CA ALA A 211 23.54 -3.33 -5.31
C ALA A 211 22.64 -2.12 -5.62
N TRP A 212 22.11 -2.01 -6.84
CA TRP A 212 21.17 -0.96 -7.19
C TRP A 212 19.83 -1.13 -6.47
N PHE A 213 19.33 -2.36 -6.35
CA PHE A 213 18.12 -2.62 -5.57
C PHE A 213 18.28 -2.19 -4.11
N ILE A 214 19.40 -2.55 -3.46
CA ILE A 214 19.70 -2.13 -2.08
C ILE A 214 19.78 -0.60 -1.98
N PHE A 215 20.47 0.05 -2.94
CA PHE A 215 20.53 1.51 -3.01
C PHE A 215 19.13 2.14 -3.14
N ASN A 216 18.28 1.59 -4.01
CA ASN A 216 16.89 2.01 -4.15
C ASN A 216 16.12 1.87 -2.84
N ILE A 217 16.27 0.79 -2.07
CA ILE A 217 15.59 0.63 -0.76
C ILE A 217 15.85 1.85 0.14
N PHE A 218 17.12 2.23 0.30
CA PHE A 218 17.49 3.31 1.22
C PHE A 218 17.04 4.68 0.72
N VAL A 219 17.27 4.99 -0.56
CA VAL A 219 16.93 6.30 -1.12
C VAL A 219 15.41 6.45 -1.24
N TYR A 220 14.71 5.42 -1.71
CA TYR A 220 13.25 5.39 -1.74
C TYR A 220 12.69 5.55 -0.33
N GLY A 221 13.14 4.74 0.62
CA GLY A 221 12.65 4.76 2.00
C GLY A 221 12.87 6.13 2.65
N PHE A 222 14.02 6.75 2.41
CA PHE A 222 14.31 8.09 2.88
C PHE A 222 13.39 9.14 2.26
N ILE A 223 13.25 9.18 0.93
CA ILE A 223 12.40 10.19 0.26
C ILE A 223 10.93 10.01 0.67
N PHE A 224 10.42 8.78 0.62
CA PHE A 224 9.03 8.48 0.93
C PHE A 224 8.70 8.80 2.39
N ASP A 225 9.51 8.33 3.34
CA ASP A 225 9.27 8.58 4.77
C ASP A 225 9.42 10.07 5.12
N SER A 226 10.34 10.79 4.45
CA SER A 226 10.43 12.25 4.57
C SER A 226 9.16 12.94 4.11
N TRP A 227 8.67 12.58 2.92
CA TRP A 227 7.45 13.14 2.39
C TRP A 227 6.25 12.86 3.31
N PHE A 228 6.12 11.61 3.76
CA PHE A 228 5.07 11.21 4.69
C PHE A 228 5.16 12.00 6.00
N TYR A 229 6.33 12.07 6.64
CA TYR A 229 6.53 12.80 7.89
C TYR A 229 6.07 14.26 7.79
N TRP A 230 6.54 15.00 6.79
CA TRP A 230 6.25 16.43 6.69
C TRP A 230 4.80 16.71 6.33
N THR A 231 4.21 15.90 5.44
CA THR A 231 2.79 16.05 5.07
C THR A 231 1.87 15.65 6.22
N HIS A 232 2.18 14.58 6.94
CA HIS A 232 1.46 14.15 8.14
C HIS A 232 1.53 15.19 9.26
N ARG A 233 2.74 15.72 9.51
CA ARG A 233 2.92 16.81 10.47
C ARG A 233 2.13 18.05 10.07
N ALA A 234 2.11 18.42 8.80
CA ALA A 234 1.32 19.56 8.31
C ALA A 234 -0.19 19.36 8.50
N LEU A 235 -0.69 18.14 8.28
CA LEU A 235 -2.09 17.77 8.53
C LEU A 235 -2.51 17.96 10.00
N HIS A 236 -1.58 17.76 10.93
CA HIS A 236 -1.79 18.04 12.36
C HIS A 236 -1.57 19.52 12.74
N GLU A 237 -0.52 20.16 12.25
CA GLU A 237 -0.17 21.52 12.68
C GLU A 237 -1.13 22.57 12.10
N SER A 238 -1.66 22.37 10.90
CA SER A 238 -2.63 23.25 10.27
C SER A 238 -4.05 22.96 10.75
N GLN A 239 -4.72 23.97 11.33
CA GLN A 239 -6.12 23.87 11.75
C GLN A 239 -7.04 23.51 10.57
N TYR A 240 -6.82 24.12 9.40
CA TYR A 240 -7.64 23.85 8.21
C TYR A 240 -7.48 22.42 7.71
N LEU A 241 -6.23 21.95 7.58
CA LEU A 241 -5.95 20.60 7.11
C LEU A 241 -6.48 19.55 8.09
N TRP A 242 -6.34 19.80 9.40
CA TRP A 242 -6.92 18.95 10.42
C TRP A 242 -8.44 18.86 10.29
N ASP A 243 -9.15 19.99 10.35
CA ASP A 243 -10.61 20.02 10.43
C ASP A 243 -11.28 19.46 9.17
N LYS A 244 -10.68 19.68 7.99
CA LYS A 244 -11.28 19.34 6.70
C LYS A 244 -10.82 18.01 6.12
N ILE A 245 -9.63 17.56 6.47
CA ILE A 245 -8.99 16.42 5.81
C ILE A 245 -8.74 15.32 6.85
N HIS A 246 -7.92 15.61 7.85
CA HIS A 246 -7.32 14.58 8.70
C HIS A 246 -8.18 14.11 9.88
N THR A 247 -9.12 14.94 10.35
CA THR A 247 -9.99 14.59 11.49
C THR A 247 -10.78 13.31 11.25
N THR A 248 -11.17 13.05 10.01
CA THR A 248 -11.92 11.83 9.64
C THR A 248 -11.11 10.57 9.95
N HIS A 249 -9.82 10.58 9.63
CA HIS A 249 -8.91 9.48 9.87
C HIS A 249 -8.65 9.29 11.38
N HIS A 250 -8.36 10.37 12.11
CA HIS A 250 -8.13 10.31 13.57
C HIS A 250 -9.40 10.20 14.43
N ALA A 251 -10.58 10.16 13.81
CA ALA A 251 -11.82 9.80 14.50
C ALA A 251 -11.79 8.33 14.98
N PHE A 252 -11.01 7.48 14.30
CA PHE A 252 -10.79 6.09 14.67
C PHE A 252 -9.68 5.98 15.73
N LYS A 253 -10.03 6.25 17.01
CA LYS A 253 -9.07 6.20 18.13
C LYS A 253 -8.46 4.83 18.35
N ASN A 254 -9.26 3.78 18.22
CA ASN A 254 -8.74 2.41 18.19
C ASN A 254 -8.85 1.93 16.75
N PRO A 255 -7.88 2.24 15.88
CA PRO A 255 -7.96 1.88 14.47
C PRO A 255 -8.08 0.36 14.31
N SER A 256 -8.77 -0.09 13.28
CA SER A 256 -8.60 -1.46 12.77
C SER A 256 -7.53 -1.49 11.69
N ALA A 257 -7.14 -2.68 11.24
CA ALA A 257 -6.25 -2.80 10.08
C ALA A 257 -6.83 -2.08 8.82
N PHE A 258 -8.17 -2.00 8.71
CA PHE A 258 -8.86 -1.27 7.64
C PHE A 258 -8.75 0.27 7.78
N CYS A 259 -8.27 0.78 8.91
CA CYS A 259 -8.17 2.22 9.10
C CYS A 259 -7.10 2.88 8.20
N GLN A 260 -6.15 2.09 7.68
CA GLN A 260 -5.04 2.58 6.85
C GLN A 260 -5.49 3.50 5.72
N ASP A 261 -6.45 3.06 4.91
CA ASP A 261 -6.95 3.85 3.77
C ASP A 261 -8.23 4.63 4.12
N ALA A 262 -8.74 4.54 5.36
CA ALA A 262 -9.93 5.24 5.83
C ALA A 262 -9.65 6.73 6.08
N VAL A 263 -9.20 7.42 5.05
CA VAL A 263 -8.74 8.81 5.03
C VAL A 263 -9.59 9.67 4.10
N HIS A 264 -9.40 10.99 4.14
CA HIS A 264 -9.93 11.85 3.09
C HIS A 264 -9.17 11.58 1.77
N PRO A 265 -9.83 11.56 0.58
CA PRO A 265 -9.16 11.21 -0.68
C PRO A 265 -7.91 12.05 -0.98
N LEU A 266 -7.93 13.35 -0.66
CA LEU A 266 -6.77 14.23 -0.83
C LEU A 266 -5.58 13.84 0.09
N GLU A 267 -5.84 13.38 1.31
CA GLU A 267 -4.80 12.89 2.22
C GLU A 267 -4.21 11.60 1.70
N GLY A 268 -5.06 10.65 1.29
CA GLY A 268 -4.62 9.40 0.66
C GLY A 268 -3.73 9.66 -0.56
N LEU A 269 -4.12 10.60 -1.43
CA LEU A 269 -3.37 10.96 -2.62
C LEU A 269 -2.01 11.56 -2.28
N VAL A 270 -1.99 12.54 -1.36
CA VAL A 270 -0.77 13.26 -0.98
C VAL A 270 0.19 12.34 -0.25
N GLN A 271 -0.25 11.59 0.75
CA GLN A 271 0.63 10.73 1.55
C GLN A 271 1.01 9.42 0.86
N GLY A 272 0.14 8.89 -0.01
CA GLY A 272 0.36 7.64 -0.73
C GLY A 272 1.08 7.85 -2.08
N PRO A 273 0.34 7.86 -3.21
CA PRO A 273 0.96 7.80 -4.52
C PRO A 273 1.81 9.01 -4.87
N VAL A 274 1.50 10.24 -4.42
CA VAL A 274 2.41 11.38 -4.65
C VAL A 274 3.78 11.10 -4.04
N GLY A 275 3.83 10.62 -2.79
CA GLY A 275 5.07 10.24 -2.12
C GLY A 275 5.83 9.15 -2.89
N HIS A 276 5.12 8.13 -3.37
CA HIS A 276 5.71 7.03 -4.15
C HIS A 276 6.35 7.53 -5.44
N TYR A 277 5.68 8.39 -6.19
CA TYR A 277 6.17 8.84 -7.48
C TYR A 277 7.21 9.94 -7.39
N LEU A 278 7.29 10.70 -6.29
CA LEU A 278 8.38 11.65 -6.07
C LEU A 278 9.75 10.99 -6.15
N THR A 279 9.89 9.71 -5.76
CA THR A 279 11.17 9.01 -5.86
C THR A 279 11.63 8.86 -7.31
N SER A 280 10.68 8.69 -8.25
CA SER A 280 10.97 8.59 -9.69
C SER A 280 11.46 9.90 -10.31
N LEU A 281 11.27 11.05 -9.64
CA LEU A 281 11.84 12.33 -10.06
C LEU A 281 13.31 12.50 -9.68
N VAL A 282 13.73 11.82 -8.60
CA VAL A 282 15.04 12.01 -7.97
C VAL A 282 16.03 10.93 -8.42
N MET A 283 15.56 9.70 -8.66
CA MET A 283 16.43 8.58 -9.01
C MET A 283 15.77 7.58 -9.96
N PRO A 284 16.54 6.87 -10.79
CA PRO A 284 16.04 5.74 -11.55
C PRO A 284 15.65 4.57 -10.63
N VAL A 285 14.36 4.21 -10.67
CA VAL A 285 13.82 3.04 -9.97
C VAL A 285 13.32 2.05 -11.01
N HIS A 286 13.71 0.79 -10.88
CA HIS A 286 13.21 -0.25 -11.79
C HIS A 286 11.69 -0.41 -11.59
N PRO A 287 10.87 -0.53 -12.66
CA PRO A 287 9.41 -0.59 -12.53
C PRO A 287 8.90 -1.66 -11.54
N ILE A 288 9.47 -2.87 -11.58
CA ILE A 288 9.20 -3.94 -10.59
C ILE A 288 9.49 -3.49 -9.16
N ALA A 289 10.60 -2.79 -8.93
CA ALA A 289 10.98 -2.33 -7.59
C ALA A 289 10.01 -1.25 -7.08
N LEU A 290 9.59 -0.33 -7.94
CA LEU A 290 8.59 0.69 -7.59
C LEU A 290 7.25 0.04 -7.19
N ALA A 291 6.78 -0.94 -7.97
CA ALA A 291 5.58 -1.71 -7.63
C ALA A 291 5.73 -2.50 -6.32
N PHE A 292 6.89 -3.13 -6.11
CA PHE A 292 7.21 -3.80 -4.85
C PHE A 292 7.15 -2.84 -3.66
N PHE A 293 7.74 -1.65 -3.78
CA PHE A 293 7.73 -0.68 -2.69
C PHE A 293 6.34 -0.13 -2.41
N GLY A 294 5.53 0.15 -3.44
CA GLY A 294 4.12 0.55 -3.25
C GLY A 294 3.33 -0.51 -2.49
N LEU A 295 3.45 -1.78 -2.89
CA LEU A 295 2.82 -2.89 -2.18
C LEU A 295 3.34 -3.03 -0.74
N PHE A 296 4.66 -3.02 -0.56
CA PHE A 296 5.28 -3.13 0.75
C PHE A 296 4.77 -2.03 1.69
N THR A 297 4.67 -0.80 1.19
CA THR A 297 4.13 0.34 1.95
C THR A 297 2.69 0.10 2.38
N SER A 298 1.83 -0.33 1.45
CA SER A 298 0.43 -0.66 1.77
C SER A 298 0.35 -1.72 2.88
N CYS A 299 1.03 -2.85 2.71
CA CYS A 299 1.03 -3.92 3.71
C CYS A 299 1.60 -3.47 5.06
N TYR A 300 2.70 -2.72 5.04
CA TYR A 300 3.33 -2.16 6.24
C TYR A 300 2.37 -1.23 6.97
N ALA A 301 1.72 -0.32 6.25
CA ALA A 301 0.88 0.70 6.85
C ALA A 301 -0.44 0.12 7.40
N ILE A 302 -1.02 -0.89 6.73
CA ILE A 302 -2.10 -1.73 7.30
C ILE A 302 -1.64 -2.37 8.62
N ALA A 303 -0.44 -2.95 8.66
CA ALA A 303 0.09 -3.58 9.87
C ALA A 303 0.34 -2.55 10.99
N ALA A 304 0.84 -1.36 10.64
CA ALA A 304 1.07 -0.27 11.58
C ALA A 304 -0.24 0.22 12.25
N HIS A 305 -1.36 0.21 11.51
CA HIS A 305 -2.69 0.52 12.06
C HIS A 305 -3.30 -0.60 12.91
N ASP A 306 -2.90 -1.85 12.70
CA ASP A 306 -3.24 -2.95 13.59
C ASP A 306 -2.42 -2.89 14.89
N GLY A 307 -1.18 -2.41 14.82
CA GLY A 307 -0.30 -2.14 15.96
C GLY A 307 0.37 -3.37 16.57
N ARG A 308 0.07 -4.58 16.08
CA ARG A 308 0.71 -5.82 16.57
C ARG A 308 1.93 -6.25 15.75
N LEU A 309 2.11 -5.69 14.55
CA LEU A 309 3.18 -6.01 13.61
C LEU A 309 3.63 -4.76 12.88
N GLY A 310 4.91 -4.69 12.53
CA GLY A 310 5.39 -3.70 11.56
C GLY A 310 5.10 -2.24 11.95
N ASP A 311 5.00 -1.93 13.25
CA ASP A 311 4.79 -0.57 13.75
C ASP A 311 6.06 -0.03 14.43
N PHE A 312 7.12 0.22 13.65
CA PHE A 312 8.40 0.64 14.21
C PHE A 312 8.40 2.07 14.77
N ASN A 313 7.45 2.90 14.33
CA ASN A 313 7.29 4.27 14.82
C ASN A 313 6.15 4.45 15.83
N HIS A 314 5.43 3.39 16.21
CA HIS A 314 4.26 3.46 17.09
C HIS A 314 3.12 4.33 16.53
N HIS A 315 2.81 4.19 15.25
CA HIS A 315 1.69 4.80 14.55
C HIS A 315 0.34 4.42 15.18
N TYR A 316 0.16 3.19 15.67
CA TYR A 316 -1.04 2.83 16.43
C TYR A 316 -1.21 3.72 17.68
N ALA A 317 -0.11 3.97 18.40
CA ALA A 317 -0.13 4.82 19.58
C ALA A 317 -0.41 6.29 19.22
N HIS A 318 0.02 6.74 18.04
CA HIS A 318 -0.31 8.06 17.52
C HIS A 318 -1.84 8.24 17.36
N HIS A 319 -2.56 7.25 16.85
CA HIS A 319 -4.04 7.26 16.84
C HIS A 319 -4.66 7.17 18.24
N ASN A 320 -4.22 6.16 19.00
CA ASN A 320 -4.87 5.74 20.25
C ASN A 320 -4.69 6.76 21.37
N LYS A 321 -3.47 7.21 21.56
CA LYS A 321 -3.12 8.18 22.60
C LYS A 321 -3.28 9.62 22.10
N GLY A 322 -3.50 9.79 20.80
CA GLY A 322 -3.82 11.04 20.14
C GLY A 322 -5.18 11.64 20.58
N LYS A 323 -5.20 12.65 21.45
CA LYS A 323 -6.40 13.46 21.78
C LYS A 323 -6.59 14.67 20.84
N GLY A 324 -6.79 14.41 19.55
CA GLY A 324 -7.11 15.44 18.55
C GLY A 324 -5.88 16.16 17.99
N ARG A 325 -6.08 17.36 17.42
CA ARG A 325 -5.08 18.06 16.58
C ARG A 325 -3.72 18.28 17.23
N LEU A 326 -3.69 18.64 18.50
CA LEU A 326 -2.47 19.04 19.24
C LEU A 326 -1.52 17.87 19.59
N HIS A 327 -1.73 16.70 18.98
CA HIS A 327 -0.88 15.53 19.19
C HIS A 327 0.27 15.57 18.22
N ASN A 328 1.43 15.96 18.75
CA ASN A 328 2.61 16.24 17.95
C ASN A 328 3.66 15.16 18.12
N PHE A 329 3.31 13.90 17.84
CA PHE A 329 4.29 12.84 17.94
C PHE A 329 4.16 11.72 16.91
N ASN A 330 5.27 11.06 16.58
CA ASN A 330 5.38 9.89 15.71
C ASN A 330 4.71 10.09 14.34
N TYR A 331 5.09 11.15 13.64
CA TYR A 331 4.53 11.46 12.31
C TYR A 331 5.09 10.59 11.19
N GLY A 332 6.30 10.02 11.35
CA GLY A 332 6.91 9.13 10.36
C GLY A 332 6.16 7.81 10.23
N LEU A 333 6.24 7.17 9.06
CA LEU A 333 5.58 5.89 8.80
C LEU A 333 6.52 4.72 9.10
N TYR A 334 7.65 4.64 8.40
CA TYR A 334 8.54 3.48 8.47
C TYR A 334 9.42 3.50 9.70
N TRP A 335 10.03 4.63 10.01
CA TRP A 335 11.05 4.70 11.04
C TRP A 335 11.01 6.04 11.78
N PRO A 336 11.65 6.13 12.94
CA PRO A 336 11.51 7.30 13.80
C PRO A 336 12.47 8.44 13.47
N LEU A 337 13.17 8.38 12.34
CA LEU A 337 14.28 9.28 12.02
C LEU A 337 13.89 10.76 12.18
N TRP A 338 12.84 11.19 11.50
CA TRP A 338 12.39 12.58 11.55
C TRP A 338 11.77 12.95 12.90
N ASP A 339 11.08 12.02 13.54
CA ASP A 339 10.55 12.24 14.89
C ASP A 339 11.65 12.43 15.93
N LEU A 340 12.78 11.73 15.80
CA LEU A 340 13.96 11.92 16.63
C LEU A 340 14.62 13.28 16.35
N ILE A 341 14.84 13.60 15.07
CA ILE A 341 15.47 14.87 14.66
C ILE A 341 14.65 16.08 15.10
N CYS A 342 13.33 16.01 14.96
CA CYS A 342 12.43 17.13 15.27
C CYS A 342 11.89 17.12 16.71
N GLY A 343 12.28 16.16 17.55
CA GLY A 343 11.78 16.07 18.93
C GLY A 343 10.28 15.78 19.01
N THR A 344 9.74 15.05 18.04
CA THR A 344 8.33 14.62 17.98
C THR A 344 8.19 13.13 18.27
N ARG A 345 9.12 12.48 18.97
CA ARG A 345 8.92 11.07 19.37
C ARG A 345 8.13 10.97 20.67
N TYR A 346 7.14 10.07 20.72
CA TYR A 346 6.25 9.88 21.88
C TYR A 346 6.99 9.58 23.20
N ARG A 347 8.20 9.00 23.14
CA ARG A 347 9.01 8.66 24.32
C ARG A 347 9.87 9.82 24.86
N ASP A 348 10.09 10.87 24.08
CA ASP A 348 10.97 11.99 24.45
C ASP A 348 10.20 13.19 25.01
N ARG A 349 8.88 13.09 25.13
CA ARG A 349 8.08 14.04 25.90
C ARG A 349 7.87 13.48 27.31
N PRO A 350 8.27 14.18 28.38
CA PRO A 350 7.84 13.82 29.71
C PRO A 350 6.31 13.78 29.69
N ASP A 351 5.76 12.63 30.06
CA ASP A 351 4.32 12.39 30.07
C ASP A 351 3.71 13.47 30.98
N THR A 352 3.03 14.46 30.39
CA THR A 352 2.41 15.56 31.17
C THR A 352 1.21 15.07 31.98
N ASN A 353 0.97 13.76 32.02
CA ASN A 353 0.04 13.10 32.93
C ASN A 353 0.73 12.19 33.96
N ASP A 354 2.06 12.22 34.08
CA ASP A 354 2.72 11.54 35.19
C ASP A 354 2.61 12.43 36.44
N VAL A 355 1.46 12.28 37.12
CA VAL A 355 1.13 12.83 38.45
C VAL A 355 2.24 12.55 39.49
N ASN A 356 3.16 11.63 39.17
CA ASN A 356 4.31 11.24 40.00
C ASN A 356 5.56 12.13 39.87
N HIS A 357 5.63 13.09 38.93
CA HIS A 357 6.78 14.00 38.94
C HIS A 357 6.66 15.04 40.08
N SER A 358 5.45 15.29 40.58
CA SER A 358 5.19 16.19 41.72
C SER A 358 5.55 15.57 43.08
N SER A 359 5.48 14.24 43.21
CA SER A 359 5.85 13.54 44.46
C SER A 359 7.37 13.40 44.60
N LYS A 360 8.11 13.25 43.49
CA LYS A 360 9.58 13.23 43.51
C LYS A 360 10.24 14.59 43.77
N ILE A 361 9.55 15.69 43.50
CA ILE A 361 10.04 17.04 43.84
C ILE A 361 9.81 17.33 45.34
N LYS A 362 8.66 16.91 45.90
CA LYS A 362 8.39 17.06 47.34
C LYS A 362 9.36 16.27 48.23
N GLU A 363 9.74 15.06 47.83
CA GLU A 363 10.68 14.23 48.60
C GLU A 363 12.14 14.73 48.54
N HIS A 364 12.48 15.50 47.49
CA HIS A 364 13.80 16.11 47.35
C HIS A 364 13.91 17.46 48.10
N ASP A 365 12.79 18.17 48.30
CA ASP A 365 12.75 19.42 49.06
C ASP A 365 12.57 19.22 50.57
N GLU A 366 11.90 18.14 51.02
CA GLU A 366 11.80 17.81 52.45
C GLU A 366 13.12 17.31 53.07
N LYS A 367 14.03 16.73 52.27
CA LYS A 367 15.38 16.33 52.71
C LYS A 367 16.38 17.49 52.78
N LYS A 368 15.98 18.71 52.42
CA LYS A 368 16.83 19.91 52.51
C LYS A 368 16.50 20.81 53.72
N PHE A 369 15.49 20.45 54.52
CA PHE A 369 15.09 21.22 55.71
C PHE A 369 14.95 20.38 56.99
N THR A 370 15.62 19.23 57.06
CA THR A 370 15.93 18.54 58.35
C THR A 370 17.34 18.80 58.79
#